data_AF-G0EYH8-F1
#
_entry.id   AF-G0EYH8-F1
#
_cell.length_a   1.000
_cell.length_b   1.000
_cell.length_c   1.000
_cell.angle_alpha   90.00
_cell.angle_beta   90.00
_cell.angle_gamma   90.00
#
_symmetry.space_group_name_H-M   'P 1'
#
loop_
_entity.id
_entity.type
_entity.pdbx_description
1 polymer ?
#
loop_
_entity_poly.entity_id
_entity_poly.type
_entity_poly.pdbx_seq_one_letter_code
_entity_poly.pdbx_strand_id
1 'polypeptide(L)'
;MTQAHDGGWIPVRKDFVDPATRCRARGASRRHHGFPAGQAYILRDGAGHEYPFGDDCARAAVPHPGLLRQVPDYTERDVVPRTALPEVAPPSRRRDPAQAQAAERAAAIRYLVLRMEKVAAVPRVQPTVRFPALEGVYEQYQRTGDIGMAQVRRILAIERSPSTPPRLRATNLLDVYTAHIKLEWLIAGSNSVDNIRFLRSLHDWLARHLVLTTGQLAAAGIEMHPQAFTAPGIWGPGTEPAPASPGYASGSLF
;
A
#
# COMPACT_ATOMS: atom_id res chain seq x y z
N MET A 1 -17.87 19.73 4.03
CA MET A 1 -18.24 19.32 5.40
C MET A 1 -19.45 18.41 5.30
N THR A 2 -19.27 17.11 5.47
CA THR A 2 -20.37 16.16 5.65
C THR A 2 -20.44 15.90 7.14
N GLN A 3 -21.39 16.55 7.82
CA GLN A 3 -21.68 16.26 9.22
C GLN A 3 -22.19 14.82 9.28
N ALA A 4 -21.51 13.98 10.07
CA ALA A 4 -22.00 12.67 10.43
C ALA A 4 -23.20 12.85 11.36
N HIS A 5 -24.41 12.75 10.81
CA HIS A 5 -25.59 12.55 11.64
C HIS A 5 -25.58 11.09 12.12
N ASP A 6 -25.66 10.92 13.44
CA ASP A 6 -25.74 9.66 14.21
C ASP A 6 -24.55 8.70 14.17
N GLY A 7 -23.47 9.04 14.92
CA GLY A 7 -22.52 8.06 15.47
C GLY A 7 -21.84 7.09 14.51
N GLY A 8 -21.92 7.35 13.19
CA GLY A 8 -21.54 6.42 12.14
C GLY A 8 -20.05 6.40 11.88
N TRP A 9 -19.53 5.22 11.55
CA TRP A 9 -18.14 5.02 11.15
C TRP A 9 -17.87 5.57 9.76
N ILE A 10 -16.79 6.36 9.63
CA ILE A 10 -16.37 6.96 8.36
C ILE A 10 -15.14 6.18 7.83
N PRO A 11 -15.22 5.55 6.65
CA PRO A 11 -14.04 4.95 6.00
C PRO A 11 -12.95 5.97 5.71
N VAL A 12 -11.70 5.65 6.07
CA VAL A 12 -10.54 6.51 5.79
C VAL A 12 -9.59 5.88 4.78
N ARG A 13 -9.22 4.61 5.00
CA ARG A 13 -8.25 3.88 4.16
C ARG A 13 -8.31 2.38 4.42
N LYS A 14 -7.70 1.60 3.54
CA LYS A 14 -7.26 0.24 3.83
C LYS A 14 -5.73 0.24 3.95
N ASP A 15 -5.20 -0.30 5.04
CA ASP A 15 -3.78 -0.21 5.38
C ASP A 15 -3.31 -1.49 6.11
N PHE A 16 -1.99 -1.63 6.25
CA PHE A 16 -1.40 -2.67 7.07
C PHE A 16 -1.56 -2.33 8.56
N VAL A 17 -1.67 -3.38 9.38
CA VAL A 17 -1.74 -3.29 10.84
C VAL A 17 -0.80 -4.32 11.46
N ASP A 18 -0.25 -4.00 12.62
CA ASP A 18 0.62 -4.93 13.35
C ASP A 18 -0.11 -6.27 13.62
N PRO A 19 0.55 -7.43 13.49
CA PRO A 19 -0.07 -8.74 13.71
C PRO A 19 -0.72 -8.92 15.11
N ALA A 20 -0.24 -8.22 16.13
CA ALA A 20 -0.82 -8.22 17.47
C ALA A 20 -2.09 -7.35 17.56
N THR A 21 -2.33 -6.47 16.60
CA THR A 21 -3.51 -5.59 16.54
C THR A 21 -4.79 -6.43 16.52
N ARG A 22 -5.82 -5.91 17.17
CA ARG A 22 -7.13 -6.53 17.25
C ARG A 22 -8.18 -5.65 16.58
N CYS A 23 -9.14 -6.30 15.92
CA CYS A 23 -10.30 -5.64 15.34
C CYS A 23 -11.08 -4.90 16.43
N ARG A 24 -11.50 -3.67 16.13
CA ARG A 24 -12.31 -2.86 17.03
C ARG A 24 -13.68 -3.47 17.25
N ALA A 25 -14.28 -4.01 16.19
CA ALA A 25 -15.52 -4.76 16.30
C ALA A 25 -15.26 -6.08 17.05
N ARG A 26 -16.19 -6.40 17.95
CA ARG A 26 -16.31 -7.75 18.50
C ARG A 26 -17.16 -8.50 17.49
N GLY A 27 -16.56 -9.43 16.75
CA GLY A 27 -17.28 -10.20 15.73
C GLY A 27 -18.46 -11.00 16.32
N ALA A 28 -19.08 -11.87 15.53
CA ALA A 28 -20.24 -12.67 15.97
C ALA A 28 -20.03 -13.43 17.30
N SER A 29 -18.78 -13.81 17.61
CA SER A 29 -18.39 -14.51 18.84
C SER A 29 -18.22 -13.62 20.09
N ARG A 30 -18.49 -12.30 19.99
CA ARG A 30 -18.23 -11.27 21.02
C ARG A 30 -16.77 -11.17 21.49
N ARG A 31 -15.83 -11.89 20.87
CA ARG A 31 -14.38 -11.78 21.11
C ARG A 31 -13.73 -10.89 20.05
N HIS A 32 -12.66 -10.20 20.45
CA HIS A 32 -11.80 -9.50 19.51
C HIS A 32 -11.01 -10.52 18.69
N HIS A 33 -11.04 -10.39 17.36
CA HIS A 33 -10.22 -11.20 16.44
C HIS A 33 -9.07 -10.37 15.87
N GLY A 34 -8.02 -11.04 15.40
CA GLY A 34 -6.89 -10.39 14.72
C GLY A 34 -7.12 -10.22 13.21
N PHE A 35 -6.04 -9.91 12.51
CA PHE A 35 -5.99 -9.73 11.06
C PHE A 35 -5.03 -10.75 10.46
N PRO A 36 -5.51 -11.91 9.97
CA PRO A 36 -4.64 -12.98 9.49
C PRO A 36 -3.68 -12.54 8.36
N ALA A 37 -4.16 -11.66 7.48
CA ALA A 37 -3.35 -11.08 6.40
C ALA A 37 -2.62 -9.79 6.81
N GLY A 38 -2.74 -9.34 8.07
CA GLY A 38 -2.15 -8.08 8.54
C GLY A 38 -2.74 -6.82 7.88
N GLN A 39 -3.93 -6.89 7.30
CA GLN A 39 -4.62 -5.77 6.63
C GLN A 39 -5.92 -5.41 7.35
N ALA A 40 -6.24 -4.13 7.41
CA ALA A 40 -7.49 -3.63 7.98
C ALA A 40 -8.05 -2.44 7.19
N TYR A 41 -9.37 -2.27 7.23
CA TYR A 41 -9.94 -0.95 6.99
C TYR A 41 -9.78 -0.11 8.24
N ILE A 42 -9.32 1.11 8.06
CA ILE A 42 -9.26 2.12 9.10
C ILE A 42 -10.51 2.97 8.99
N LEU A 43 -11.34 2.92 10.04
CA LEU A 43 -12.55 3.72 10.15
C LEU A 43 -12.38 4.76 11.25
N ARG A 44 -12.99 5.94 11.06
CA ARG A 44 -12.97 7.05 11.99
C ARG A 44 -14.30 7.18 12.72
N ASP A 45 -14.27 7.39 14.02
CA ASP A 45 -15.46 7.68 14.83
C ASP A 45 -15.86 9.17 14.76
N GLY A 46 -16.97 9.52 15.39
CA GLY A 46 -17.45 10.91 15.47
C GLY A 46 -16.55 11.86 16.27
N ALA A 47 -15.64 11.33 17.09
CA ALA A 47 -14.64 12.10 17.83
C ALA A 47 -13.33 12.29 17.04
N GLY A 48 -13.21 11.67 15.86
CA GLY A 48 -12.04 11.75 15.00
C GLY A 48 -10.99 10.66 15.23
N HIS A 49 -11.23 9.70 16.12
CA HIS A 49 -10.30 8.60 16.38
C HIS A 49 -10.41 7.52 15.32
N GLU A 50 -9.25 7.00 14.91
CA GLU A 50 -9.14 5.96 13.90
C GLU A 50 -8.96 4.58 14.54
N TYR A 51 -9.70 3.59 14.04
CA TYR A 51 -9.65 2.22 14.52
C TYR A 51 -9.63 1.20 13.39
N PRO A 52 -8.97 0.05 13.58
CA PRO A 52 -8.89 -0.98 12.57
C PRO A 52 -10.09 -1.95 12.63
N PHE A 53 -10.63 -2.28 11.47
CA PHE A 53 -11.74 -3.20 11.25
C PHE A 53 -11.38 -4.23 10.17
N GLY A 54 -11.72 -5.50 10.42
CA GLY A 54 -11.64 -6.55 9.38
C GLY A 54 -12.67 -6.29 8.28
N ASP A 55 -12.53 -6.91 7.10
CA ASP A 55 -13.40 -6.65 5.94
C ASP A 55 -14.90 -6.78 6.28
N ASP A 56 -15.32 -7.92 6.84
CA ASP A 56 -16.72 -8.14 7.24
C ASP A 56 -17.20 -7.16 8.31
N CYS A 57 -16.33 -6.87 9.29
CA CYS A 57 -16.65 -5.93 10.36
C CYS A 57 -16.79 -4.50 9.85
N ALA A 58 -15.95 -4.10 8.89
CA ALA A 58 -16.02 -2.79 8.27
C ALA A 58 -17.29 -2.65 7.44
N ARG A 59 -17.67 -3.68 6.67
CA ARG A 59 -18.92 -3.70 5.89
C ARG A 59 -20.15 -3.56 6.78
N ALA A 60 -20.15 -4.20 7.94
CA ALA A 60 -21.23 -4.11 8.91
C ALA A 60 -21.25 -2.76 9.66
N ALA A 61 -20.10 -2.10 9.80
CA ALA A 61 -19.98 -0.86 10.56
C ALA A 61 -20.41 0.40 9.78
N VAL A 62 -20.46 0.32 8.45
CA VAL A 62 -20.77 1.48 7.59
C VAL A 62 -22.15 1.38 6.95
N PRO A 63 -22.84 2.52 6.70
CA PRO A 63 -24.20 2.50 6.16
C PRO A 63 -24.27 1.89 4.75
N HIS A 64 -23.21 2.06 3.96
CA HIS A 64 -23.12 1.53 2.61
C HIS A 64 -21.74 0.89 2.37
N PRO A 65 -21.65 -0.44 2.17
CA PRO A 65 -20.38 -1.13 1.91
C PRO A 65 -19.61 -0.61 0.69
N GLY A 66 -20.30 0.04 -0.26
CA GLY A 66 -19.67 0.68 -1.42
C GLY A 66 -18.68 1.78 -1.06
N LEU A 67 -18.81 2.41 0.12
CA LEU A 67 -17.90 3.46 0.59
C LEU A 67 -16.48 2.92 0.83
N LEU A 68 -16.34 1.65 1.20
CA LEU A 68 -15.04 1.01 1.42
C LEU A 68 -14.21 0.89 0.13
N ARG A 69 -14.84 0.93 -1.05
CA ARG A 69 -14.13 0.90 -2.34
C ARG A 69 -13.65 2.29 -2.79
N GLN A 70 -14.04 3.33 -2.06
CA GLN A 70 -13.75 4.73 -2.40
C GLN A 70 -12.58 5.29 -1.60
N VAL A 71 -12.06 4.52 -0.63
CA VAL A 71 -10.90 4.93 0.16
C VAL A 71 -9.59 4.47 -0.48
N PRO A 72 -8.48 5.18 -0.24
CA PRO A 72 -7.16 4.71 -0.61
C PRO A 72 -6.86 3.32 -0.04
N ASP A 73 -6.41 2.40 -0.89
CA ASP A 73 -5.88 1.10 -0.49
C ASP A 73 -4.36 1.09 -0.63
N TYR A 74 -3.66 0.99 0.51
CA TYR A 74 -2.20 0.87 0.60
C TYR A 74 -1.72 -0.59 0.62
N THR A 75 -2.65 -1.55 0.65
CA THR A 75 -2.40 -3.00 0.69
C THR A 75 -2.58 -3.67 -0.67
N GLU A 76 -2.92 -2.92 -1.72
CA GLU A 76 -3.21 -3.43 -3.07
C GLU A 76 -2.05 -4.26 -3.67
N ARG A 77 -0.81 -3.98 -3.23
CA ARG A 77 0.40 -4.65 -3.70
C ARG A 77 0.88 -5.78 -2.80
N ASP A 78 0.14 -6.06 -1.74
CA ASP A 78 0.29 -7.28 -0.97
C ASP A 78 -0.13 -8.51 -1.80
N VAL A 79 0.21 -9.70 -1.31
CA VAL A 79 -0.20 -10.98 -1.88
C VAL A 79 -1.70 -11.05 -1.90
N VAL A 80 -2.25 -11.06 -3.11
CA VAL A 80 -3.59 -11.55 -3.35
C VAL A 80 -3.43 -13.06 -3.57
N PRO A 81 -4.03 -13.94 -2.73
CA PRO A 81 -4.11 -15.36 -3.07
C PRO A 81 -4.65 -15.49 -4.50
N ARG A 82 -4.04 -16.31 -5.36
CA ARG A 82 -4.48 -16.43 -6.78
C ARG A 82 -5.98 -16.74 -6.93
N THR A 83 -6.58 -17.39 -5.93
CA THR A 83 -8.02 -17.68 -5.82
C THR A 83 -8.90 -16.45 -5.55
N ALA A 84 -8.31 -15.30 -5.20
CA ALA A 84 -8.99 -14.02 -4.97
C ALA A 84 -8.79 -13.01 -6.12
N LEU A 85 -8.08 -13.38 -7.19
CA LEU A 85 -8.07 -12.59 -8.42
C LEU A 85 -9.44 -12.76 -9.09
N PRO A 86 -10.23 -11.68 -9.28
CA PRO A 86 -11.45 -11.81 -10.07
C PRO A 86 -11.06 -12.27 -11.48
N GLU A 87 -11.75 -13.30 -11.95
CA GLU A 87 -11.86 -13.62 -13.38
C GLU A 87 -12.09 -12.30 -14.13
N VAL A 88 -11.31 -12.10 -15.21
CA VAL A 88 -11.22 -10.86 -16.00
C VAL A 88 -12.54 -10.09 -15.94
N ALA A 89 -12.54 -8.97 -15.19
CA ALA A 89 -13.75 -8.20 -15.00
C ALA A 89 -14.34 -7.86 -16.38
N PRO A 90 -15.63 -8.15 -16.63
CA PRO A 90 -16.25 -7.84 -17.91
C PRO A 90 -16.08 -6.35 -18.21
N PRO A 91 -15.98 -5.97 -19.50
CA PRO A 91 -15.75 -4.58 -19.91
C PRO A 91 -16.71 -3.66 -19.17
N SER A 92 -16.14 -2.65 -18.48
CA SER A 92 -16.87 -1.86 -17.51
C SER A 92 -18.12 -1.25 -18.15
N ARG A 93 -19.29 -1.56 -17.60
CA ARG A 93 -20.49 -0.71 -17.75
C ARG A 93 -20.07 0.71 -17.41
N ARG A 94 -20.52 1.70 -18.21
CA ARG A 94 -20.24 3.15 -18.02
C ARG A 94 -20.16 3.45 -16.52
N ARG A 95 -18.94 3.68 -16.03
CA ARG A 95 -18.70 3.95 -14.61
C ARG A 95 -19.47 5.22 -14.28
N ASP A 96 -20.29 5.16 -13.24
CA ASP A 96 -20.97 6.33 -12.70
C ASP A 96 -19.91 7.45 -12.48
N PRO A 97 -20.13 8.66 -13.01
CA PRO A 97 -19.21 9.79 -12.86
C PRO A 97 -18.80 10.04 -11.40
N ALA A 98 -19.69 9.81 -10.43
CA ALA A 98 -19.38 9.96 -9.01
C ALA A 98 -18.35 8.92 -8.54
N GLN A 99 -18.49 7.67 -8.98
CA GLN A 99 -17.55 6.60 -8.66
C GLN A 99 -16.19 6.81 -9.32
N ALA A 100 -16.17 7.33 -10.56
CA ALA A 100 -14.94 7.68 -11.24
C ALA A 100 -14.18 8.79 -10.49
N GLN A 101 -14.88 9.85 -10.05
CA GLN A 101 -14.29 10.93 -9.26
C GLN A 101 -13.77 10.44 -7.90
N ALA A 102 -14.51 9.54 -7.23
CA ALA A 102 -14.06 8.93 -5.98
C ALA A 102 -12.77 8.10 -6.19
N ALA A 103 -12.69 7.33 -7.27
CA ALA A 103 -11.49 6.55 -7.60
C ALA A 103 -10.29 7.46 -7.92
N GLU A 104 -10.48 8.54 -8.67
CA GLU A 104 -9.42 9.52 -8.94
C GLU A 104 -8.93 10.19 -7.66
N ARG A 105 -9.86 10.55 -6.76
CA ARG A 105 -9.52 11.12 -5.45
C ARG A 105 -8.74 10.14 -4.61
N ALA A 106 -9.17 8.88 -4.52
CA ALA A 106 -8.47 7.84 -3.78
C ALA A 106 -7.05 7.62 -4.33
N ALA A 107 -6.89 7.60 -5.65
CA ALA A 107 -5.58 7.49 -6.29
C ALA A 107 -4.66 8.68 -5.98
N ALA A 108 -5.19 9.91 -6.04
CA ALA A 108 -4.44 11.12 -5.71
C ALA A 108 -4.03 11.17 -4.23
N ILE A 109 -4.94 10.88 -3.30
CA ILE A 109 -4.63 10.82 -1.87
C ILE A 109 -3.58 9.75 -1.60
N ARG A 110 -3.72 8.57 -2.22
CA ARG A 110 -2.74 7.50 -2.09
C ARG A 110 -1.35 7.95 -2.53
N TYR A 111 -1.24 8.56 -3.70
CA TYR A 111 0.03 9.06 -4.20
C TYR A 111 0.63 10.13 -3.27
N LEU A 112 -0.19 11.08 -2.82
CA LEU A 112 0.19 12.12 -1.87
C LEU A 112 0.74 11.52 -0.57
N VAL A 113 0.00 10.62 0.06
CA VAL A 113 0.37 10.00 1.34
C VAL A 113 1.58 9.09 1.19
N LEU A 114 1.74 8.36 0.08
CA LEU A 114 2.95 7.59 -0.18
C LEU A 114 4.21 8.48 -0.24
N ARG A 115 4.12 9.61 -0.97
CA ARG A 115 5.24 10.55 -1.15
C ARG A 115 5.58 11.31 0.12
N MET A 116 4.59 11.65 0.95
CA MET A 116 4.78 12.59 2.07
C MET A 116 4.82 11.92 3.45
N GLU A 117 4.28 10.72 3.58
CA GLU A 117 4.11 10.04 4.86
C GLU A 117 4.68 8.63 4.83
N LYS A 118 4.08 7.71 4.07
CA LYS A 118 4.32 6.27 4.22
C LYS A 118 5.71 5.86 3.76
N VAL A 119 6.06 6.15 2.50
CA VAL A 119 7.41 5.85 2.00
C VAL A 119 8.42 6.85 2.53
N ALA A 120 8.01 8.11 2.75
CA ALA A 120 8.88 9.13 3.32
C ALA A 120 9.32 8.86 4.77
N ALA A 121 8.55 8.08 5.53
CA ALA A 121 8.90 7.67 6.88
C ALA A 121 9.81 6.43 6.93
N VAL A 122 10.06 5.76 5.79
CA VAL A 122 10.96 4.61 5.73
C VAL A 122 12.37 5.04 6.16
N PRO A 123 13.01 4.36 7.13
CA PRO A 123 14.33 4.73 7.59
C PRO A 123 15.35 4.81 6.43
N ARG A 124 16.11 5.91 6.39
CA ARG A 124 17.18 6.16 5.40
C ARG A 124 16.71 6.20 3.94
N VAL A 125 15.40 6.36 3.71
CA VAL A 125 14.87 6.50 2.36
C VAL A 125 15.46 7.73 1.68
N GLN A 126 15.65 7.65 0.37
CA GLN A 126 16.15 8.78 -0.41
C GLN A 126 15.25 10.04 -0.23
N PRO A 127 15.82 11.24 0.02
CA PRO A 127 15.03 12.46 0.26
C PRO A 127 14.08 12.84 -0.89
N THR A 128 14.39 12.40 -2.11
CA THR A 128 13.57 12.64 -3.31
C THR A 128 12.22 11.92 -3.29
N VAL A 129 11.96 11.04 -2.30
CA VAL A 129 10.62 10.50 -2.05
C VAL A 129 9.66 11.60 -1.62
N ARG A 130 10.09 12.50 -0.73
CA ARG A 130 9.29 13.70 -0.43
C ARG A 130 9.32 14.62 -1.64
N PHE A 131 8.17 15.19 -1.99
CA PHE A 131 8.07 16.15 -3.06
C PHE A 131 7.62 17.51 -2.51
N PRO A 132 8.50 18.52 -2.43
CA PRO A 132 8.16 19.81 -1.84
C PRO A 132 6.91 20.47 -2.44
N ALA A 133 6.66 20.25 -3.75
CA ALA A 133 5.47 20.78 -4.42
C ALA A 133 4.14 20.20 -3.91
N LEU A 134 4.17 19.14 -3.12
CA LEU A 134 3.00 18.51 -2.51
C LEU A 134 2.82 18.88 -1.03
N GLU A 135 3.79 19.54 -0.38
CA GLU A 135 3.77 19.79 1.07
C GLU A 135 2.51 20.54 1.51
N GLY A 136 2.21 21.68 0.88
CA GLY A 136 1.01 22.46 1.23
C GLY A 136 -0.31 21.73 1.00
N VAL A 137 -0.36 20.81 0.03
CA VAL A 137 -1.55 19.97 -0.20
C VAL A 137 -1.64 18.87 0.87
N TYR A 138 -0.51 18.31 1.29
CA TYR A 138 -0.45 17.33 2.37
C TYR A 138 -0.83 17.94 3.72
N GLU A 139 -0.33 19.12 4.07
CA GLU A 139 -0.72 19.85 5.28
C GLU A 139 -2.23 20.18 5.32
N GLN A 140 -2.82 20.52 4.17
CA GLN A 140 -4.26 20.67 4.07
C GLN A 140 -4.96 19.34 4.33
N TYR A 141 -4.55 18.27 3.65
CA TYR A 141 -5.10 16.93 3.82
C TYR A 141 -5.02 16.45 5.29
N GLN A 142 -3.91 16.71 5.99
CA GLN A 142 -3.77 16.37 7.40
C GLN A 142 -4.80 17.07 8.29
N ARG A 143 -5.15 18.32 7.98
CA ARG A 143 -6.14 19.09 8.74
C ARG A 143 -7.59 18.73 8.42
N THR A 144 -7.89 18.46 7.15
CA THR A 144 -9.28 18.30 6.67
C THR A 144 -9.68 16.85 6.43
N GLY A 145 -8.71 15.95 6.26
CA GLY A 145 -8.92 14.58 5.77
C GLY A 145 -9.33 14.50 4.30
N ASP A 146 -9.31 15.61 3.55
CA ASP A 146 -9.81 15.66 2.17
C ASP A 146 -9.10 16.70 1.30
N ILE A 147 -9.11 16.48 -0.02
CA ILE A 147 -8.52 17.38 -1.02
C ILE A 147 -9.53 17.73 -2.11
N GLY A 148 -9.46 18.97 -2.61
CA GLY A 148 -10.37 19.45 -3.66
C GLY A 148 -10.04 18.84 -5.03
N MET A 149 -11.03 18.76 -5.92
CA MET A 149 -10.84 18.14 -7.25
C MET A 149 -9.78 18.83 -8.12
N ALA A 150 -9.54 20.14 -7.93
CA ALA A 150 -8.43 20.83 -8.61
C ALA A 150 -7.06 20.29 -8.17
N GLN A 151 -6.91 19.99 -6.87
CA GLN A 151 -5.69 19.38 -6.31
C GLN A 151 -5.56 17.94 -6.75
N VAL A 152 -6.66 17.16 -6.73
CA VAL A 152 -6.69 15.78 -7.27
C VAL A 152 -6.12 15.75 -8.69
N ARG A 153 -6.65 16.59 -9.60
CA ARG A 153 -6.17 16.65 -10.98
C ARG A 153 -4.70 17.03 -11.08
N ARG A 154 -4.24 18.01 -10.30
CA ARG A 154 -2.83 18.43 -10.27
C ARG A 154 -1.91 17.28 -9.80
N ILE A 155 -2.30 16.58 -8.74
CA ILE A 155 -1.52 15.45 -8.20
C ILE A 155 -1.40 14.34 -9.23
N LEU A 156 -2.51 13.96 -9.87
CA LEU A 156 -2.51 12.92 -10.90
C LEU A 156 -1.72 13.34 -12.15
N ALA A 157 -1.74 14.63 -12.50
CA ALA A 157 -0.90 15.16 -13.59
C ALA A 157 0.59 15.05 -13.27
N ILE A 158 0.99 15.34 -12.03
CA ILE A 158 2.37 15.13 -11.55
C ILE A 158 2.74 13.65 -11.67
N GLU A 159 1.93 12.76 -11.11
CA GLU A 159 2.19 11.31 -11.13
C GLU A 159 2.38 10.77 -12.55
N ARG A 160 1.52 11.18 -13.48
CA ARG A 160 1.51 10.71 -14.87
C ARG A 160 2.54 11.41 -15.76
N SER A 161 3.17 12.49 -15.28
CA SER A 161 4.13 13.25 -16.06
C SER A 161 5.28 12.35 -16.54
N PRO A 162 5.73 12.50 -17.80
CA PRO A 162 6.95 11.85 -18.29
C PRO A 162 8.19 12.21 -17.46
N SER A 163 8.19 13.40 -16.83
CA SER A 163 9.28 13.85 -15.96
C SER A 163 9.31 13.13 -14.61
N THR A 164 8.24 12.44 -14.23
CA THR A 164 8.17 11.71 -12.95
C THR A 164 8.83 10.35 -13.12
N PRO A 165 9.96 10.09 -12.44
CA PRO A 165 10.69 8.83 -12.56
C PRO A 165 9.78 7.64 -12.21
N PRO A 166 9.86 6.50 -12.93
CA PRO A 166 9.02 5.32 -12.65
C PRO A 166 9.09 4.84 -11.19
N ARG A 167 10.28 4.92 -10.56
CA ARG A 167 10.48 4.59 -9.13
C ARG A 167 9.66 5.47 -8.17
N LEU A 168 9.26 6.66 -8.61
CA LEU A 168 8.53 7.64 -7.81
C LEU A 168 7.05 7.71 -8.17
N ARG A 169 6.54 6.75 -8.96
CA ARG A 169 5.10 6.63 -9.27
C ARG A 169 4.38 5.80 -8.22
N ALA A 170 3.06 5.98 -8.08
CA ALA A 170 2.28 5.35 -7.01
C ALA A 170 2.42 3.82 -6.99
N THR A 171 2.45 3.18 -8.17
CA THR A 171 2.59 1.73 -8.29
C THR A 171 3.87 1.21 -7.63
N ASN A 172 5.02 1.81 -7.92
CA ASN A 172 6.27 1.42 -7.28
C ASN A 172 6.32 1.80 -5.80
N LEU A 173 5.81 2.98 -5.44
CA LEU A 173 5.81 3.41 -4.05
C LEU A 173 4.93 2.52 -3.17
N LEU A 174 3.86 1.93 -3.71
CA LEU A 174 3.12 0.87 -3.04
C LEU A 174 3.95 -0.38 -2.87
N ASP A 175 4.68 -0.83 -3.91
CA ASP A 175 5.60 -1.97 -3.79
C ASP A 175 6.64 -1.74 -2.69
N VAL A 176 7.24 -0.54 -2.64
CA VAL A 176 8.18 -0.15 -1.59
C VAL A 176 7.54 -0.19 -0.20
N TYR A 177 6.36 0.40 -0.04
CA TYR A 177 5.66 0.41 1.25
C TYR A 177 5.29 -1.00 1.70
N THR A 178 4.75 -1.83 0.82
CA THR A 178 4.43 -3.23 1.11
C THR A 178 5.67 -4.04 1.51
N ALA A 179 6.77 -3.92 0.75
CA ALA A 179 8.02 -4.62 1.06
C ALA A 179 8.60 -4.15 2.39
N HIS A 180 8.57 -2.83 2.67
CA HIS A 180 9.00 -2.27 3.95
C HIS A 180 8.25 -2.89 5.13
N ILE A 181 6.91 -2.91 5.09
CA ILE A 181 6.10 -3.47 6.18
C ILE A 181 6.42 -4.96 6.41
N LYS A 182 6.55 -5.74 5.34
CA LYS A 182 6.88 -7.16 5.45
C LYS A 182 8.28 -7.39 6.01
N LEU A 183 9.26 -6.59 5.59
CA LEU A 183 10.61 -6.64 6.15
C LEU A 183 10.60 -6.32 7.65
N GLU A 184 9.86 -5.29 8.08
CA GLU A 184 9.74 -4.94 9.50
C GLU A 184 9.13 -6.08 10.32
N TRP A 185 8.06 -6.73 9.83
CA TRP A 185 7.47 -7.89 10.50
C TRP A 185 8.43 -9.08 10.58
N LEU A 186 9.14 -9.39 9.49
CA LEU A 186 10.12 -10.48 9.47
C LEU A 186 11.31 -10.20 10.38
N ILE A 187 11.78 -8.95 10.45
CA ILE A 187 12.85 -8.54 11.36
C ILE A 187 12.38 -8.69 12.81
N ALA A 188 11.19 -8.20 13.15
CA ALA A 188 10.64 -8.28 14.50
C ALA A 188 10.35 -9.72 14.94
N GLY A 189 9.95 -10.60 14.01
CA GLY A 189 9.65 -12.00 14.29
C GLY A 189 10.84 -12.95 14.22
N SER A 190 12.02 -12.49 13.79
CA SER A 190 13.19 -13.35 13.65
C SER A 190 14.03 -13.42 14.93
N ASN A 191 14.47 -14.62 15.30
CA ASN A 191 15.39 -14.84 16.41
C ASN A 191 16.84 -15.10 15.94
N SER A 192 17.10 -15.11 14.62
CA SER A 192 18.43 -15.34 14.06
C SER A 192 19.13 -14.03 13.74
N VAL A 193 20.27 -13.77 14.40
CA VAL A 193 21.05 -12.54 14.20
C VAL A 193 21.50 -12.37 12.74
N ASP A 194 21.91 -13.46 12.09
CA ASP A 194 22.35 -13.43 10.70
C ASP A 194 21.19 -13.14 9.75
N ASN A 195 20.02 -13.74 10.01
CA ASN A 195 18.82 -13.44 9.24
C ASN A 195 18.37 -11.99 9.43
N ILE A 196 18.39 -11.47 10.66
CA ILE A 196 18.10 -10.05 10.94
C ILE A 196 19.06 -9.14 10.17
N ARG A 197 20.36 -9.45 10.15
CA ARG A 197 21.36 -8.66 9.40
C ARG A 197 21.07 -8.69 7.91
N PHE A 198 20.73 -9.86 7.35
CA PHE A 198 20.34 -10.01 5.96
C PHE A 198 19.08 -9.19 5.62
N LEU A 199 18.00 -9.32 6.38
CA LEU A 199 16.76 -8.58 6.16
C LEU A 199 16.97 -7.06 6.26
N ARG A 200 17.78 -6.60 7.23
CA ARG A 200 18.17 -5.18 7.34
C ARG A 200 18.95 -4.70 6.12
N SER A 201 19.82 -5.53 5.55
CA SER A 201 20.55 -5.19 4.33
C SER A 201 19.63 -5.01 3.13
N LEU A 202 18.58 -5.82 3.02
CA LEU A 202 17.53 -5.68 2.00
C LEU A 202 16.68 -4.43 2.24
N HIS A 203 16.32 -4.14 3.49
CA HIS A 203 15.59 -2.94 3.85
C HIS A 203 16.38 -1.67 3.51
N ASP A 204 17.68 -1.67 3.82
CA ASP A 204 18.63 -0.63 3.45
C ASP A 204 18.75 -0.45 1.92
N TRP A 205 18.79 -1.56 1.18
CA TRP A 205 18.80 -1.54 -0.28
C TRP A 205 17.50 -0.92 -0.83
N LEU A 206 16.35 -1.37 -0.32
CA LEU A 206 15.04 -0.86 -0.69
C LEU A 206 14.95 0.66 -0.45
N ALA A 207 15.43 1.15 0.70
CA ALA A 207 15.41 2.57 1.02
C ALA A 207 16.24 3.44 0.05
N ARG A 208 17.38 2.91 -0.42
CA ARG A 208 18.31 3.61 -1.34
C ARG A 208 17.93 3.50 -2.81
N HIS A 209 17.31 2.40 -3.21
CA HIS A 209 17.06 2.10 -4.62
C HIS A 209 15.57 2.11 -4.98
N LEU A 210 14.68 2.07 -3.99
CA LEU A 210 13.23 1.99 -4.13
C LEU A 210 12.75 0.79 -4.96
N VAL A 211 13.55 -0.27 -5.03
CA VAL A 211 13.27 -1.49 -5.78
C VAL A 211 13.89 -2.70 -5.10
N LEU A 212 13.26 -3.87 -5.29
CA LEU A 212 13.83 -5.18 -5.00
C LEU A 212 13.67 -6.10 -6.21
N THR A 213 14.63 -7.00 -6.40
CA THR A 213 14.52 -8.05 -7.43
C THR A 213 13.62 -9.18 -6.93
N THR A 214 13.10 -9.98 -7.86
CA THR A 214 12.36 -11.21 -7.54
C THR A 214 13.21 -12.18 -6.71
N GLY A 215 14.52 -12.28 -6.99
CA GLY A 215 15.45 -13.09 -6.22
C GLY A 215 15.66 -12.59 -4.79
N GLN A 216 15.71 -11.26 -4.58
CA GLN A 216 15.79 -10.68 -3.23
C GLN A 216 14.51 -10.94 -2.42
N LEU A 217 13.34 -10.80 -3.05
CA LEU A 217 12.04 -11.11 -2.42
C LEU A 217 11.96 -12.59 -2.04
N ALA A 218 12.31 -13.49 -2.96
CA ALA A 218 12.29 -14.93 -2.72
C ALA A 218 13.28 -15.34 -1.61
N ALA A 219 14.50 -14.80 -1.62
CA ALA A 219 15.50 -15.09 -0.59
C ALA A 219 15.07 -14.62 0.81
N ALA A 220 14.26 -13.56 0.90
CA ALA A 220 13.68 -13.09 2.15
C ALA A 220 12.38 -13.81 2.57
N GLY A 221 11.86 -14.72 1.74
CA GLY A 221 10.54 -15.32 1.96
C GLY A 221 9.39 -14.32 1.86
N ILE A 222 9.58 -13.22 1.12
CA ILE A 222 8.56 -12.17 0.95
C ILE A 222 7.78 -12.47 -0.33
N GLU A 223 6.53 -12.84 -0.14
CA GLU A 223 5.57 -12.90 -1.23
C GLU A 223 4.96 -11.50 -1.48
N MET A 224 4.69 -11.14 -2.73
CA MET A 224 4.06 -9.86 -3.13
C MET A 224 3.13 -10.06 -4.33
N HIS A 225 2.43 -9.01 -4.75
CA HIS A 225 1.72 -8.99 -6.02
C HIS A 225 2.66 -9.41 -7.19
N PRO A 226 2.20 -10.21 -8.19
CA PRO A 226 3.06 -10.73 -9.27
C PRO A 226 3.76 -9.68 -10.13
N GLN A 227 3.25 -8.45 -10.14
CA GLN A 227 3.80 -7.32 -10.89
C GLN A 227 4.67 -6.40 -10.01
N ALA A 228 5.04 -6.82 -8.79
CA ALA A 228 5.86 -6.02 -7.88
C ALA A 228 7.22 -5.71 -8.51
N PHE A 229 7.59 -4.43 -8.54
CA PHE A 229 8.86 -3.93 -9.10
C PHE A 229 9.10 -4.26 -10.59
N THR A 230 8.03 -4.51 -11.38
CA THR A 230 8.15 -4.82 -12.83
C THR A 230 7.83 -3.63 -13.74
N ALA A 231 7.66 -2.42 -13.19
CA ALA A 231 7.30 -1.26 -14.01
C ALA A 231 8.42 -0.91 -15.03
N PRO A 232 8.10 -0.55 -16.28
CA PRO A 232 9.11 -0.18 -17.26
C PRO A 232 9.99 0.98 -16.79
N GLY A 233 11.30 0.86 -16.99
CA GLY A 233 12.28 1.89 -16.60
C GLY A 233 12.51 2.04 -15.09
N ILE A 234 11.90 1.18 -14.26
CA ILE A 234 12.05 1.21 -12.80
C ILE A 234 13.48 0.94 -12.36
N TRP A 235 14.24 0.20 -13.14
CA TRP A 235 15.64 -0.08 -12.82
C TRP A 235 16.57 1.06 -13.21
N GLY A 236 16.12 2.06 -13.97
CA GLY A 236 16.98 3.10 -14.53
C GLY A 236 17.79 2.61 -15.75
N PRO A 237 18.43 3.52 -16.50
CA PRO A 237 19.24 3.14 -17.65
C PRO A 237 20.46 2.32 -17.21
N GLY A 238 20.63 1.11 -17.77
CA GLY A 238 21.80 0.26 -17.57
C GLY A 238 21.83 -0.62 -16.31
N THR A 239 20.74 -0.65 -15.53
CA THR A 239 20.65 -1.38 -14.24
C THR A 239 19.52 -2.40 -14.19
N GLU A 240 18.93 -2.75 -15.34
CA GLU A 240 17.94 -3.82 -15.42
C GLU A 240 18.61 -5.14 -15.00
N PRO A 241 18.15 -5.80 -13.92
CA PRO A 241 18.71 -7.07 -13.52
C PRO A 241 18.45 -8.05 -14.66
N ALA A 242 19.51 -8.69 -15.16
CA ALA A 242 19.38 -9.77 -16.12
C ALA A 242 18.31 -10.74 -15.60
N PRO A 243 17.34 -11.17 -16.44
CA PRO A 243 16.36 -12.15 -16.00
C PRO A 243 17.12 -13.33 -15.43
N ALA A 244 16.76 -13.73 -14.20
CA ALA A 244 17.38 -14.88 -13.56
C ALA A 244 17.26 -16.06 -14.53
N SER A 245 18.38 -16.47 -15.13
CA SER A 245 18.42 -17.67 -15.95
C SER A 245 17.97 -18.82 -15.06
N PRO A 246 17.10 -19.73 -15.53
CA PRO A 246 16.81 -20.95 -14.79
C PRO A 246 18.12 -21.74 -14.71
N GLY A 247 18.82 -21.59 -13.58
CA GLY A 247 20.05 -22.31 -13.28
C GLY A 247 19.72 -23.79 -13.22
N TYR A 248 20.22 -24.52 -14.22
CA TYR A 248 20.27 -25.96 -14.30
C TYR A 248 20.69 -26.57 -12.96
N ALA A 249 19.78 -27.28 -12.31
CA ALA A 249 20.11 -28.29 -11.31
C ALA A 249 20.03 -29.66 -11.97
N SER A 250 21.16 -30.17 -12.43
CA SER A 250 21.53 -31.60 -12.38
C SER A 250 22.96 -31.74 -12.88
N GLY A 251 23.89 -31.35 -12.00
CA GLY A 251 25.24 -31.90 -12.05
C GLY A 251 25.17 -33.34 -11.59
N SER A 252 25.55 -34.24 -12.49
CA SER A 252 25.85 -35.65 -12.25
C SER A 252 26.83 -35.79 -11.08
N LEU A 253 26.52 -36.69 -10.15
CA LEU A 253 27.49 -37.34 -9.29
C LEU A 253 27.09 -38.82 -9.19
N PHE A 254 28.04 -39.66 -9.62
CA PHE A 254 28.33 -41.05 -9.29
C PHE A 254 27.26 -41.87 -8.55
#